data_AF-A0AAQ3NBQ8-F1
#
_entry.id   AF-A0AAQ3NBQ8-F1
#
_cell.length_a   1.000
_cell.length_b   1.000
_cell.length_c   1.000
_cell.angle_alpha   90.00
_cell.angle_beta   90.00
_cell.angle_gamma   90.00
#
_symmetry.space_group_name_H-M   'P 1'
#
loop_
_entity.id
_entity.type
_entity.pdbx_description
1 polymer ?
#
loop_
_entity_poly.entity_id
_entity_poly.type
_entity_poly.pdbx_seq_one_letter_code
_entity_poly.pdbx_strand_id
1 'polypeptide(L)'
;MKLRTTGRVTTKVDVYAFGVVLMELITGRRALDDTVPDERSHLVSWFRRVLINKENIPKAIDQTLDPDEETMESIYKVAELAGHCTAREPYQRPDMGHAVNVLVPLVEQWKPTSNDEEEGYGIDIHMSLPQALQRWQANEGTSTMFDMSISQTQSSIPAKPSGFADSFDSMDCR
;
A
#
# COMPACT_ATOMS: atom_id res chain seq x y z
N MET A 1 -11.98 -27.89 15.57
CA MET A 1 -10.88 -27.93 14.59
C MET A 1 -9.55 -27.96 15.35
N LYS A 2 -8.75 -29.03 15.23
CA LYS A 2 -7.40 -29.08 15.84
C LYS A 2 -6.37 -29.03 14.72
N LEU A 3 -5.72 -27.87 14.52
CA LEU A 3 -4.35 -27.88 14.01
C LEU A 3 -3.57 -28.72 15.01
N ARG A 4 -2.94 -29.79 14.55
CA ARG A 4 -2.18 -30.69 15.42
C ARG A 4 -1.10 -29.84 16.10
N THR A 5 -1.27 -29.59 17.39
CA THR A 5 -0.34 -28.91 18.29
C THR A 5 0.89 -29.80 18.52
N THR A 6 1.55 -30.18 17.45
CA THR A 6 2.93 -30.63 17.48
C THR A 6 3.71 -29.40 17.05
N GLY A 7 4.42 -28.74 17.96
CA GLY A 7 5.30 -27.59 17.70
C GLY A 7 6.49 -27.91 16.79
N ARG A 8 6.25 -28.68 15.73
CA ARG A 8 7.19 -28.97 14.66
C ARG A 8 7.08 -27.82 13.67
N VAL A 9 8.01 -26.88 13.79
CA VAL A 9 8.31 -25.91 12.73
C VAL A 9 8.71 -26.71 11.50
N THR A 10 7.97 -26.54 10.41
CA THR A 10 8.27 -27.18 9.13
C THR A 10 8.05 -26.15 8.04
N THR A 11 8.77 -26.27 6.93
CA THR A 11 8.60 -25.40 5.75
C THR A 11 7.15 -25.35 5.26
N LYS A 12 6.38 -26.43 5.46
CA LYS A 12 4.95 -26.50 5.09
C LYS A 12 4.04 -25.66 6.01
N VAL A 13 4.46 -25.33 7.23
CA VAL A 13 3.75 -24.38 8.09
C VAL A 13 3.97 -22.96 7.56
N ASP A 14 5.18 -22.64 7.12
CA ASP A 14 5.48 -21.34 6.50
C ASP A 14 4.71 -21.16 5.19
N VAL A 15 4.63 -22.19 4.35
CA VAL A 15 3.78 -22.18 3.13
C VAL A 15 2.32 -21.90 3.48
N TYR A 16 1.80 -22.50 4.55
CA TYR A 16 0.42 -22.27 4.98
C TYR A 16 0.22 -20.81 5.41
N ALA A 17 1.11 -20.29 6.27
CA ALA A 17 1.05 -18.90 6.71
C ALA A 17 1.15 -17.92 5.53
N PHE A 18 2.02 -18.21 4.56
CA PHE A 18 2.12 -17.45 3.32
C PHE A 18 0.80 -17.43 2.55
N GLY A 19 0.15 -18.59 2.40
CA GLY A 19 -1.16 -18.67 1.76
C GLY A 19 -2.25 -17.88 2.50
N VAL A 20 -2.19 -17.81 3.84
CA VAL A 20 -3.08 -16.96 4.64
C VAL A 20 -2.85 -15.49 4.31
N VAL A 21 -1.59 -15.05 4.29
CA VAL A 21 -1.23 -13.66 3.95
C VAL A 21 -1.72 -13.30 2.55
N LEU A 22 -1.59 -14.19 1.56
CA LEU A 22 -2.14 -13.93 0.21
C LEU A 22 -3.66 -13.71 0.24
N MET A 23 -4.40 -14.46 1.07
CA MET A 23 -5.84 -14.23 1.24
C MET A 23 -6.14 -12.90 1.93
N GLU A 24 -5.35 -12.51 2.94
CA GLU A 24 -5.49 -11.21 3.60
C GLU A 24 -5.27 -10.07 2.60
N LEU A 25 -4.25 -10.17 1.75
CA LEU A 25 -3.95 -9.18 0.71
C LEU A 25 -5.06 -9.06 -0.33
N ILE A 26 -5.63 -10.18 -0.79
CA ILE A 26 -6.72 -10.16 -1.77
C ILE A 26 -7.97 -9.51 -1.17
N THR A 27 -8.26 -9.79 0.10
CA THR A 27 -9.58 -9.50 0.71
C THR A 27 -9.60 -8.23 1.55
N GLY A 28 -8.44 -7.70 1.96
CA GLY A 28 -8.33 -6.61 2.92
C GLY A 28 -8.75 -6.98 4.33
N ARG A 29 -8.98 -8.28 4.61
CA ARG A 29 -9.52 -8.78 5.88
C ARG A 29 -8.44 -9.46 6.71
N ARG A 30 -8.56 -9.36 8.04
CA ARG A 30 -7.70 -10.10 8.98
C ARG A 30 -8.00 -11.59 8.95
N ALA A 31 -6.98 -12.43 9.05
CA ALA A 31 -7.10 -13.88 9.07
C ALA A 31 -7.97 -14.42 10.22
N LEU A 32 -7.88 -13.75 11.36
CA LEU A 32 -8.73 -13.95 12.54
C LEU A 32 -9.39 -12.62 12.88
N ASP A 33 -10.71 -12.61 12.86
CA ASP A 33 -11.49 -11.46 13.25
C ASP A 33 -12.52 -11.85 14.32
N ASP A 34 -12.15 -11.64 15.58
CA ASP A 34 -12.99 -11.99 16.74
C ASP A 34 -14.21 -11.07 16.89
N THR A 35 -14.30 -10.00 16.07
CA THR A 35 -15.43 -9.06 16.09
C THR A 35 -16.59 -9.51 15.20
N VAL A 36 -16.42 -10.56 14.40
CA VAL A 36 -17.39 -11.05 13.41
C VAL A 36 -17.89 -12.46 13.78
N PRO A 37 -19.20 -12.77 13.69
CA PRO A 37 -19.73 -14.08 14.09
C PRO A 37 -19.22 -15.28 13.27
N ASP A 38 -18.78 -16.30 14.02
CA ASP A 38 -18.66 -17.76 13.82
C ASP A 38 -18.07 -18.31 12.50
N GLU A 39 -18.69 -18.09 11.34
CA GLU A 39 -18.21 -18.70 10.07
C GLU A 39 -17.29 -17.78 9.25
N ARG A 40 -17.35 -16.47 9.48
CA ARG A 40 -16.51 -15.47 8.79
C ARG A 40 -15.27 -15.07 9.59
N SER A 41 -15.21 -15.44 10.87
CA SER A 41 -14.08 -15.19 11.78
C SER A 41 -12.80 -15.88 11.30
N HIS A 42 -12.92 -17.00 10.57
CA HIS A 42 -11.81 -17.73 10.00
C HIS A 42 -11.71 -17.49 8.49
N LEU A 43 -10.82 -16.59 8.08
CA LEU A 43 -10.63 -16.19 6.69
C LEU A 43 -10.44 -17.38 5.75
N VAL A 44 -9.57 -18.33 6.11
CA VAL A 44 -9.27 -19.51 5.28
C VAL A 44 -10.50 -20.39 5.03
N SER A 45 -11.32 -20.60 6.05
CA SER A 45 -12.53 -21.43 5.94
C SER A 45 -13.54 -20.79 5.01
N TRP A 46 -13.70 -19.47 5.12
CA TRP A 46 -14.59 -18.70 4.27
C TRP A 46 -14.06 -18.60 2.82
N PHE A 47 -12.79 -18.27 2.64
CA PHE A 47 -12.18 -18.07 1.32
C PHE A 47 -12.16 -19.35 0.49
N ARG A 48 -12.01 -20.52 1.12
CA ARG A 48 -12.21 -21.80 0.42
C ARG A 48 -13.60 -21.97 -0.18
N ARG A 49 -14.65 -21.47 0.47
CA ARG A 49 -16.01 -21.49 -0.09
C ARG A 49 -16.12 -20.55 -1.29
N VAL A 50 -15.42 -19.41 -1.26
CA VAL A 50 -15.28 -18.49 -2.39
C VAL A 50 -14.59 -19.21 -3.56
N LEU A 51 -13.49 -19.92 -3.33
CA LEU A 51 -12.74 -20.63 -4.37
C LEU A 51 -13.52 -21.77 -5.07
N ILE A 52 -14.54 -22.35 -4.42
CA ILE A 52 -15.40 -23.37 -5.05
C ILE A 52 -16.16 -22.79 -6.26
N ASN A 53 -16.56 -21.53 -6.19
CA ASN A 53 -17.17 -20.82 -7.31
C ASN A 53 -16.39 -19.54 -7.61
N LYS A 54 -15.53 -19.60 -8.63
CA LYS A 54 -14.65 -18.50 -9.04
C LYS A 54 -15.42 -17.19 -9.31
N GLU A 55 -16.71 -17.24 -9.67
CA GLU A 55 -17.58 -16.06 -9.82
C GLU A 55 -17.77 -15.25 -8.53
N ASN A 56 -17.46 -15.83 -7.37
CA ASN A 56 -17.52 -15.14 -6.09
C ASN A 56 -16.22 -14.39 -5.75
N ILE A 57 -15.12 -14.64 -6.46
CA ILE A 57 -13.83 -13.98 -6.21
C ILE A 57 -13.98 -12.45 -6.34
N PRO A 58 -14.61 -11.89 -7.39
CA PRO A 58 -14.81 -10.44 -7.49
C PRO A 58 -15.51 -9.81 -6.28
N LYS A 59 -16.42 -10.55 -5.64
CA LYS A 59 -17.17 -10.08 -4.45
C LYS A 59 -16.36 -10.19 -3.15
N ALA A 60 -15.25 -10.92 -3.18
CA ALA A 60 -14.39 -11.18 -2.05
C ALA A 60 -13.15 -10.28 -2.01
N ILE A 61 -12.85 -9.59 -3.12
CA ILE A 61 -11.71 -8.68 -3.25
C ILE A 61 -11.93 -7.43 -2.40
N ASP A 62 -10.83 -6.88 -1.86
CA ASP A 62 -10.84 -5.58 -1.20
C ASP A 62 -11.36 -4.50 -2.16
N GLN A 63 -12.38 -3.75 -1.72
CA GLN A 63 -13.01 -2.72 -2.53
C GLN A 63 -12.06 -1.57 -2.87
N THR A 64 -10.96 -1.41 -2.11
CA THR A 64 -9.96 -0.38 -2.42
C THR A 64 -9.00 -0.76 -3.55
N LEU A 65 -9.00 -2.02 -4.01
CA LEU A 65 -8.10 -2.47 -5.07
C LEU A 65 -8.53 -2.02 -6.47
N ASP A 66 -9.82 -1.76 -6.68
CA ASP A 66 -10.45 -1.39 -7.97
C ASP A 66 -9.73 -1.98 -9.22
N PRO A 67 -9.65 -3.32 -9.33
CA PRO A 67 -8.79 -3.96 -10.31
C PRO A 67 -9.35 -3.88 -11.73
N ASP A 68 -8.49 -3.53 -12.68
CA ASP A 68 -8.77 -3.70 -14.11
C ASP A 68 -8.78 -5.19 -14.51
N GLU A 69 -9.08 -5.48 -15.78
CA GLU A 69 -9.20 -6.85 -16.29
C GLU A 69 -7.90 -7.65 -16.14
N GLU A 70 -6.76 -7.02 -16.41
CA GLU A 70 -5.43 -7.64 -16.29
C GLU A 70 -5.07 -7.95 -14.82
N THR A 71 -5.36 -7.01 -13.92
CA THR A 71 -5.17 -7.20 -12.48
C THR A 71 -6.10 -8.28 -11.95
N MET A 72 -7.34 -8.35 -12.44
CA MET A 72 -8.28 -9.42 -12.10
C MET A 72 -7.75 -10.80 -12.48
N GLU A 73 -7.15 -10.97 -13.66
CA GLU A 73 -6.50 -12.23 -14.04
C GLU A 73 -5.37 -12.61 -13.08
N SER A 74 -4.57 -11.62 -12.66
CA SER A 74 -3.51 -11.81 -11.67
C SER A 74 -4.08 -12.24 -10.31
N ILE A 75 -5.17 -11.60 -9.86
CA ILE A 75 -5.86 -11.95 -8.61
C ILE A 75 -6.39 -13.39 -8.66
N TYR A 76 -6.95 -13.85 -9.78
CA TYR A 76 -7.39 -15.24 -9.92
C TYR A 76 -6.25 -16.24 -9.73
N LYS A 77 -5.08 -15.98 -10.31
CA LYS A 77 -3.89 -16.82 -10.16
C LYS A 77 -3.38 -16.83 -8.71
N VAL A 78 -3.32 -15.67 -8.06
CA VAL A 78 -2.91 -15.55 -6.65
C VAL A 78 -3.92 -16.25 -5.73
N ALA A 79 -5.23 -16.13 -5.99
CA ALA A 79 -6.28 -16.77 -5.20
C ALA A 79 -6.20 -18.31 -5.27
N GLU A 80 -5.92 -18.87 -6.45
CA GLU A 80 -5.72 -20.31 -6.64
C GLU A 80 -4.47 -20.80 -5.91
N LEU A 81 -3.35 -20.07 -6.04
CA LEU A 81 -2.12 -20.35 -5.30
C LEU A 81 -2.36 -20.33 -3.78
N ALA A 82 -3.06 -19.32 -3.27
CA ALA A 82 -3.41 -19.21 -1.86
C ALA A 82 -4.25 -20.42 -1.39
N GLY A 83 -5.19 -20.88 -2.22
CA GLY A 83 -5.95 -22.10 -1.99
C GLY A 83 -5.07 -23.34 -1.82
N HIS A 84 -4.10 -23.54 -2.70
CA HIS A 84 -3.13 -24.64 -2.61
C HIS A 84 -2.19 -24.52 -1.41
N CYS A 85 -1.63 -23.34 -1.16
CA CYS A 85 -0.76 -23.07 -0.01
C CYS A 85 -1.46 -23.37 1.33
N THR A 86 -2.75 -23.06 1.42
CA THR A 86 -3.54 -23.31 2.62
C THR A 86 -4.15 -24.72 2.68
N ALA A 87 -3.79 -25.67 1.82
CA ALA A 87 -4.35 -27.03 1.85
C ALA A 87 -4.30 -27.67 3.25
N ARG A 88 -5.34 -28.46 3.60
CA ARG A 88 -5.49 -29.04 4.94
C ARG A 88 -4.32 -29.99 5.23
N GLU A 89 -4.00 -30.85 4.28
CA GLU A 89 -2.90 -31.79 4.38
C GLU A 89 -1.57 -31.14 3.94
N PRO A 90 -0.50 -31.15 4.78
CA PRO A 90 0.77 -30.49 4.45
C PRO A 90 1.43 -30.94 3.15
N TYR A 91 1.27 -32.22 2.76
CA TYR A 91 1.86 -32.76 1.53
C TYR A 91 1.14 -32.30 0.26
N GLN A 92 -0.08 -31.77 0.37
CA GLN A 92 -0.80 -31.18 -0.77
C GLN A 92 -0.41 -29.71 -1.00
N ARG A 93 0.27 -29.10 -0.03
CA ARG A 93 0.77 -27.73 -0.19
C ARG A 93 1.96 -27.75 -1.13
N PRO A 94 2.10 -26.77 -2.03
CA PRO A 94 3.27 -26.65 -2.89
C PRO A 94 4.54 -26.41 -2.06
N ASP A 95 5.69 -26.48 -2.71
CA ASP A 95 6.93 -25.97 -2.13
C ASP A 95 7.04 -24.46 -2.37
N MET A 96 7.76 -23.75 -1.51
CA MET A 96 7.91 -22.29 -1.67
C MET A 96 8.50 -21.89 -3.02
N GLY A 97 9.41 -22.70 -3.59
CA GLY A 97 9.93 -22.46 -4.94
C GLY A 97 8.83 -22.49 -6.01
N HIS A 98 7.84 -23.37 -5.88
CA HIS A 98 6.70 -23.39 -6.80
C HIS A 98 5.82 -22.15 -6.62
N ALA A 99 5.57 -21.72 -5.37
CA ALA A 99 4.82 -20.48 -5.10
C ALA A 99 5.51 -19.25 -5.73
N VAL A 100 6.84 -19.15 -5.60
CA VAL A 100 7.62 -18.09 -6.24
C VAL A 100 7.52 -18.16 -7.77
N ASN A 101 7.65 -19.34 -8.37
CA ASN A 101 7.54 -19.49 -9.83
C ASN A 101 6.16 -19.06 -10.38
N VAL A 102 5.09 -19.22 -9.60
CA VAL A 102 3.75 -18.74 -9.98
C VAL A 102 3.66 -17.21 -9.89
N LEU A 103 4.32 -16.60 -8.90
CA LEU A 103 4.21 -15.16 -8.62
C LEU A 103 5.17 -14.30 -9.44
N VAL A 104 6.36 -14.79 -9.78
CA VAL A 104 7.39 -14.03 -10.52
C VAL A 104 6.84 -13.40 -11.81
N PRO A 105 6.15 -14.13 -12.70
CA PRO A 105 5.62 -13.54 -13.93
C PRO A 105 4.62 -12.40 -13.68
N LEU A 106 3.86 -12.46 -12.58
CA LEU A 106 2.88 -11.43 -12.23
C LEU A 106 3.57 -10.15 -11.76
N VAL A 107 4.69 -10.28 -11.04
CA VAL A 107 5.48 -9.14 -10.57
C VAL A 107 6.22 -8.46 -11.72
N GLU A 108 6.71 -9.23 -12.70
CA GLU A 108 7.36 -8.67 -13.90
C GLU A 108 6.38 -7.89 -14.79
N GLN A 109 5.11 -8.27 -14.78
CA GLN A 109 4.05 -7.62 -15.52
C GLN A 109 3.52 -6.37 -14.79
N TRP A 110 3.53 -6.38 -13.46
CA TRP A 110 2.99 -5.29 -12.65
C TRP A 110 3.75 -3.97 -12.86
N LYS A 111 2.99 -2.90 -13.05
CA LYS A 111 3.51 -1.52 -13.09
C LYS A 111 2.90 -0.73 -11.93
N PRO A 112 3.72 -0.03 -11.13
CA PRO A 112 3.17 0.91 -10.16
C PRO A 112 2.36 1.96 -10.91
N THR A 113 1.14 2.23 -10.45
CA THR A 113 0.38 3.39 -10.89
C THR A 113 1.18 4.62 -10.49
N SER A 114 1.86 5.25 -11.45
CA SER A 114 2.36 6.61 -11.28
C SER A 114 1.12 7.48 -11.20
N ASN A 115 0.67 7.79 -9.98
CA ASN A 115 -0.25 8.89 -9.77
C ASN A 115 0.52 10.19 -10.03
N ASP A 116 0.83 10.45 -11.30
CA ASP A 116 1.10 11.77 -11.81
C ASP A 116 -0.27 12.44 -12.01
N GLU A 117 -1.02 12.56 -10.92
CA GLU A 117 -2.07 13.55 -10.87
C GLU A 117 -1.34 14.88 -10.90
N GLU A 118 -1.49 15.61 -12.01
CA GLU A 118 -1.21 17.04 -12.12
C GLU A 118 -2.06 17.81 -11.09
N GLU A 119 -1.78 17.67 -9.79
CA GLU A 119 -2.13 18.70 -8.83
C GLU A 119 -1.09 19.81 -8.99
N GLY A 120 -1.46 20.78 -9.82
CA GLY A 120 -0.67 21.96 -10.20
C GLY A 120 -0.35 22.92 -9.06
N TYR A 121 0.31 22.45 -8.00
CA TYR A 121 1.01 23.24 -6.98
C TYR A 121 2.23 22.46 -6.44
N GLY A 122 2.97 21.78 -7.30
CA GLY A 122 4.26 21.17 -6.98
C GLY A 122 5.42 21.96 -7.58
N ILE A 123 6.52 22.14 -6.83
CA ILE A 123 7.75 22.71 -7.35
C ILE A 123 8.31 21.74 -8.40
N ASP A 124 8.36 22.18 -9.66
CA ASP A 124 8.97 21.44 -10.76
C ASP A 124 10.47 21.24 -10.49
N ILE A 125 10.84 20.02 -10.09
CA ILE A 125 12.20 19.57 -9.78
C ILE A 125 13.13 19.58 -11.00
N HIS A 126 12.60 19.76 -12.22
CA HIS A 126 13.40 19.89 -13.43
C HIS A 126 13.79 21.35 -13.75
N MET A 127 13.29 22.34 -13.00
CA MET A 127 13.74 23.73 -13.15
C MET A 127 15.08 23.95 -12.47
N SER A 128 16.03 24.55 -13.19
CA SER A 128 17.25 25.07 -12.55
C SER A 128 16.89 26.23 -11.60
N LEU A 129 17.61 26.35 -10.48
CA LEU A 129 17.40 27.41 -9.48
C LEU A 129 17.24 28.81 -10.10
N PRO A 130 18.02 29.21 -11.13
CA PRO A 130 17.83 30.51 -11.79
C PRO A 130 16.46 30.67 -12.46
N GLN A 131 15.93 29.62 -13.09
CA GLN A 131 14.66 29.67 -13.80
C GLN A 131 13.46 29.70 -12.82
N ALA A 132 13.57 28.98 -11.70
CA ALA A 132 12.58 29.04 -10.63
C ALA A 132 12.47 30.45 -10.03
N LEU A 133 13.63 31.09 -9.81
CA LEU A 133 13.71 32.45 -9.26
C LEU A 133 13.15 33.50 -10.24
N GLN A 134 13.38 33.30 -11.53
CA GLN A 134 12.87 34.16 -12.61
C GLN A 134 11.34 34.08 -12.74
N ARG A 135 10.74 32.89 -12.57
CA ARG A 135 9.28 32.72 -12.50
C ARG A 135 8.68 33.42 -11.28
N TRP A 136 9.33 33.32 -10.13
CA TRP A 136 8.86 33.97 -8.91
C TRP A 136 8.81 35.49 -9.07
N GLN A 137 9.89 36.08 -9.61
CA GLN A 137 9.96 37.51 -9.91
C GLN A 137 8.95 37.94 -11.00
N ALA A 138 8.66 37.08 -11.98
CA ALA A 138 7.66 37.37 -13.01
C ALA A 138 6.22 37.37 -12.47
N ASN A 139 5.95 36.61 -11.40
CA ASN A 139 4.62 36.52 -10.79
C ASN A 139 4.32 37.63 -9.77
N GLU A 140 5.27 38.49 -9.42
CA GLU A 140 5.01 39.65 -8.55
C GLU A 140 4.29 40.82 -9.25
N GLY A 141 4.03 40.71 -10.57
CA GLY A 141 3.50 41.81 -11.39
C GLY A 141 2.03 41.70 -11.84
N THR A 142 1.37 40.55 -11.74
CA THR A 142 0.02 40.37 -12.32
C THR A 142 -1.05 40.38 -11.23
N SER A 143 -1.33 41.58 -10.73
CA SER A 143 -2.58 41.85 -10.03
C SER A 143 -3.71 41.98 -11.06
N THR A 144 -4.52 40.93 -11.25
CA THR A 144 -5.88 41.07 -11.77
C THR A 144 -6.85 40.64 -10.69
N MET A 145 -7.49 41.65 -10.10
CA MET A 145 -8.53 41.53 -9.08
C MET A 145 -9.74 40.73 -9.60
N PHE A 146 -10.31 39.83 -8.79
CA PHE A 146 -11.75 39.76 -8.52
C PHE A 146 -11.99 39.00 -7.21
N ASP A 147 -12.90 39.54 -6.41
CA ASP A 147 -13.20 39.25 -5.00
C ASP A 147 -14.26 38.12 -4.82
N MET A 148 -14.25 37.42 -3.66
CA MET A 148 -15.42 37.31 -2.75
C MET A 148 -15.48 36.04 -1.85
N SER A 149 -15.09 36.28 -0.59
CA SER A 149 -15.68 35.85 0.70
C SER A 149 -15.36 34.50 1.40
N ILE A 150 -15.07 34.67 2.71
CA ILE A 150 -15.20 33.76 3.88
C ILE A 150 -14.12 32.66 3.97
N SER A 151 -13.22 32.60 4.96
CA SER A 151 -13.25 33.04 6.36
C SER A 151 -11.84 33.37 6.85
N GLN A 152 -11.76 34.41 7.66
CA GLN A 152 -10.56 34.85 8.35
C GLN A 152 -10.08 33.78 9.36
N THR A 153 -8.89 33.21 9.16
CA THR A 153 -8.14 32.57 10.26
C THR A 153 -6.81 33.30 10.39
N GLN A 154 -6.64 34.03 11.50
CA GLN A 154 -5.32 34.50 11.91
C GLN A 154 -4.49 33.29 12.34
N SER A 155 -3.33 33.07 11.71
CA SER A 155 -2.23 32.39 12.36
C SER A 155 -1.24 33.45 12.86
N SER A 156 -1.16 33.58 14.17
CA SER A 156 -0.25 34.50 14.86
C SER A 156 1.12 33.84 14.98
N ILE A 157 2.14 34.39 14.32
CA ILE A 157 3.54 34.15 14.71
C ILE A 157 4.11 35.49 15.19
N PRO A 158 4.61 35.60 16.45
CA PRO A 158 5.16 36.84 16.95
C PRO A 158 6.56 37.08 16.35
N ALA A 159 6.89 38.36 16.13
CA ALA A 159 8.18 38.77 15.59
C ALA A 159 9.34 38.43 16.55
N LYS A 160 10.47 38.01 15.96
CA LYS A 160 11.75 37.77 16.64
C LYS A 160 12.18 39.03 17.41
N PRO A 161 12.50 38.94 18.72
CA PRO A 161 12.96 40.09 19.47
C PRO A 161 14.35 40.56 18.99
N SER A 162 14.51 41.87 18.89
CA SER A 162 15.75 42.55 18.53
C SER A 162 16.79 42.37 19.64
N GLY A 163 17.83 41.56 19.41
CA GLY A 163 18.94 41.39 20.36
C GLY A 163 19.58 40.00 20.45
N PHE A 164 19.34 39.10 19.50
CA PHE A 164 20.10 37.84 19.46
C PHE A 164 21.48 38.11 18.83
N ALA A 165 22.45 38.42 19.68
CA ALA A 165 23.78 38.89 19.33
C ALA A 165 24.57 37.91 18.46
N ASP A 166 25.29 38.49 17.49
CA ASP A 166 26.39 37.90 16.74
C ASP A 166 27.52 37.49 17.70
N SER A 167 27.78 36.18 17.84
CA SER A 167 29.08 35.72 18.32
C SER A 167 29.25 34.23 18.08
N PHE A 168 29.95 33.87 17.01
CA PHE A 168 30.90 32.76 17.00
C PHE A 168 31.82 32.98 15.81
N ASP A 169 32.76 33.91 16.00
CA ASP A 169 33.99 33.96 15.24
C ASP A 169 35.09 33.59 16.24
N SER A 170 35.65 32.39 16.13
CA SER A 170 37.04 32.14 16.50
C SER A 170 37.49 30.78 15.98
N MET A 171 38.51 30.88 15.13
CA MET A 171 39.44 29.84 14.73
C MET A 171 39.99 29.09 15.95
N ASP A 172 40.22 27.79 15.81
CA ASP A 172 41.54 27.23 16.10
C ASP A 172 41.71 25.86 15.42
N CYS A 173 42.67 25.82 14.49
CA CYS A 173 43.25 24.59 13.97
C CYS A 173 44.44 24.23 14.87
N ARG A 174 44.42 23.03 15.46
CA ARG A 174 45.64 22.25 15.71
C ARG A 174 45.33 20.79 15.94
#